data_AF-A0A6B0R8A3-F1
#
_entry.id   AF-A0A6B0R8A3-F1
#
_cell.length_a   1.000
_cell.length_b   1.000
_cell.length_c   1.000
_cell.angle_alpha   90.00
_cell.angle_beta   90.00
_cell.angle_gamma   90.00
#
_symmetry.space_group_name_H-M   'P 1'
#
loop_
_entity.id
_entity.type
_entity.pdbx_description
1 polymer ?
#
loop_
_entity_poly.entity_id
_entity_poly.type
_entity_poly.pdbx_seq_one_letter_code
_entity_poly.pdbx_strand_id
1 'polypeptide(L)'
;MATEVAADALGGEWKGHVVRISGGNNKQAPKQRLGEKPRTKAPNIQHLLTPRVLQHKRRRIALKKQHTKKNKEEAAEYAKLLAKRMKEAKEKRQEQIAKRRRLSSLRASTSKSESSQK
;
A
#
# COMPACT_ATOMS: atom_id res chain seq x y z
N MET A 1 -13.45 -27.33 41.80
CA MET A 1 -13.40 -28.75 41.42
C MET A 1 -14.83 -29.23 41.26
N ALA A 2 -15.29 -29.47 40.03
CA ALA A 2 -16.67 -29.84 39.76
C ALA A 2 -16.81 -31.37 39.81
N THR A 3 -17.66 -31.86 40.72
CA THR A 3 -17.86 -33.27 41.02
C THR A 3 -18.96 -33.88 40.16
N GLU A 4 -18.72 -35.09 39.65
CA GLU A 4 -19.73 -35.89 38.95
C GLU A 4 -20.48 -36.74 39.97
N VAL A 5 -21.81 -36.69 39.93
CA VAL A 5 -22.69 -37.34 40.91
C VAL A 5 -23.81 -38.06 40.17
N ALA A 6 -24.13 -39.29 40.59
CA ALA A 6 -25.27 -40.02 40.07
C ALA A 6 -26.58 -39.31 40.46
N ALA A 7 -27.44 -39.03 39.48
CA ALA A 7 -28.71 -38.33 39.65
C ALA A 7 -29.88 -39.26 40.00
N ASP A 8 -29.61 -40.54 40.25
CA ASP A 8 -30.63 -41.57 40.53
C ASP A 8 -31.58 -41.19 41.68
N ALA A 9 -31.07 -40.43 42.66
CA ALA A 9 -31.84 -39.98 43.82
C ALA A 9 -32.84 -38.84 43.52
N LEU A 10 -32.76 -38.21 42.35
CA LEU A 10 -33.64 -37.09 41.97
C LEU A 10 -34.97 -37.53 41.37
N GLY A 11 -35.15 -38.84 41.12
CA GLY A 11 -36.39 -39.44 40.60
C GLY A 11 -36.13 -40.49 39.52
N GLY A 12 -37.13 -41.32 39.23
CA GLY A 12 -36.99 -42.45 38.29
C GLY A 12 -36.58 -42.04 36.86
N GLU A 13 -36.93 -40.81 36.46
CA GLU A 13 -36.62 -40.24 35.15
C GLU A 13 -35.11 -39.95 34.96
N TRP A 14 -34.39 -39.77 36.07
CA TRP A 14 -32.95 -39.48 36.08
C TRP A 14 -32.10 -40.71 36.38
N LYS A 15 -32.74 -41.89 36.52
CA LYS A 15 -32.02 -43.15 36.78
C LYS A 15 -31.05 -43.45 35.64
N GLY A 16 -29.79 -43.73 35.96
CA GLY A 16 -28.69 -43.95 35.03
C GLY A 16 -28.01 -42.67 34.54
N HIS A 17 -28.46 -41.48 34.95
CA HIS A 17 -27.83 -40.22 34.57
C HIS A 17 -26.78 -39.81 35.60
N VAL A 18 -25.61 -39.37 35.12
CA VAL A 18 -24.55 -38.79 35.94
C VAL A 18 -24.43 -37.32 35.58
N VAL A 19 -24.53 -36.45 36.57
CA VAL A 19 -24.56 -34.99 36.39
C VAL A 19 -23.37 -34.36 37.10
N ARG A 20 -22.76 -33.34 36.47
CA ARG A 20 -21.63 -32.61 37.02
C ARG A 20 -22.10 -31.34 37.72
N ILE A 21 -21.82 -31.21 39.02
CA ILE A 21 -22.21 -30.04 39.81
C ILE A 21 -21.24 -28.88 39.50
N SER A 22 -21.71 -27.88 38.75
CA SER A 22 -20.93 -26.69 38.37
C SER A 22 -21.08 -25.48 39.31
N GLY A 23 -22.06 -25.52 40.23
CA GLY A 23 -22.33 -24.45 41.22
C GLY A 23 -23.82 -24.25 41.50
N GLY A 24 -24.15 -23.36 42.45
CA GLY A 24 -25.52 -22.98 42.79
C GLY A 24 -25.58 -21.64 43.52
N ASN A 25 -26.63 -20.86 43.30
CA ASN A 25 -26.83 -19.55 43.95
C ASN A 25 -27.49 -19.72 45.32
N ASN A 26 -27.02 -19.00 46.34
CA ASN A 26 -27.69 -18.90 47.63
C ASN A 26 -28.95 -18.01 47.51
N LYS A 27 -29.92 -18.16 48.42
CA LYS A 27 -31.20 -17.41 48.44
C LYS A 27 -30.98 -15.92 48.73
N GLN A 28 -30.46 -15.18 47.76
CA GLN A 28 -30.47 -13.72 47.71
C GLN A 28 -31.14 -13.35 46.39
N ALA A 29 -32.41 -12.95 46.47
CA ALA A 29 -33.21 -12.64 45.30
C ALA A 29 -32.69 -11.35 44.62
N PRO A 30 -32.47 -11.34 43.30
CA PRO A 30 -32.09 -10.12 42.60
C PRO A 30 -33.26 -9.12 42.63
N LYS A 31 -32.94 -7.85 42.95
CA LYS A 31 -33.92 -6.74 42.90
C LYS A 31 -34.42 -6.56 41.47
N GLN A 32 -35.71 -6.81 41.25
CA GLN A 32 -36.36 -6.60 39.96
C GLN A 32 -36.41 -5.10 39.62
N ARG A 33 -35.86 -4.70 38.47
CA ARG A 33 -35.94 -3.32 37.97
C ARG A 33 -37.26 -3.13 37.23
N LEU A 34 -38.30 -2.69 37.95
CA LEU A 34 -39.59 -2.31 37.38
C LEU A 34 -39.46 -0.97 36.64
N GLY A 35 -39.66 -0.96 35.31
CA GLY A 35 -39.89 0.28 34.55
C GLY A 35 -39.12 0.51 33.24
N GLU A 36 -38.29 -0.42 32.75
CA GLU A 36 -37.62 -0.21 31.46
C GLU A 36 -38.56 -0.52 30.27
N LYS A 37 -38.75 0.46 29.38
CA LYS A 37 -39.44 0.28 28.09
C LYS A 37 -38.79 -0.86 27.30
N PRO A 38 -39.54 -1.68 26.54
CA PRO A 38 -38.95 -2.74 25.74
C PRO A 38 -37.91 -2.16 24.78
N ARG A 39 -36.67 -2.65 24.86
CA ARG A 39 -35.54 -2.22 24.02
C ARG A 39 -35.26 -3.29 22.97
N THR A 40 -35.36 -2.93 21.70
CA THR A 40 -34.83 -3.74 20.60
C THR A 40 -33.37 -3.40 20.37
N LYS A 41 -32.48 -4.39 20.50
CA LYS A 41 -31.07 -4.26 20.12
C LYS A 41 -30.86 -4.98 18.79
N ALA A 42 -30.19 -4.30 17.86
CA ALA A 42 -29.72 -4.91 16.63
C ALA A 42 -28.20 -5.12 16.73
N PRO A 43 -27.67 -6.30 16.36
CA PRO A 43 -26.24 -6.52 16.29
C PRO A 43 -25.65 -5.73 15.11
N ASN A 44 -24.42 -5.23 15.30
CA ASN A 44 -23.68 -4.64 14.19
C ASN A 44 -23.20 -5.76 13.24
N ILE A 45 -23.69 -5.74 12.02
CA ILE A 45 -23.32 -6.71 10.99
C ILE A 45 -21.95 -6.32 10.42
N GLN A 46 -20.95 -7.15 10.70
CA GLN A 46 -19.61 -6.99 10.14
C GLN A 46 -19.57 -7.46 8.68
N HIS A 47 -18.64 -6.93 7.89
CA HIS A 47 -18.44 -7.29 6.47
C HIS A 47 -19.64 -7.01 5.53
N LEU A 48 -20.55 -6.13 5.94
CA LEU A 48 -21.62 -5.65 5.07
C LEU A 48 -21.07 -4.76 3.95
N LEU A 49 -21.53 -4.99 2.72
CA LEU A 49 -21.27 -4.10 1.59
C LEU A 49 -21.99 -2.77 1.81
N THR A 50 -21.25 -1.76 2.25
CA THR A 50 -21.78 -0.40 2.46
C THR A 50 -21.30 0.56 1.37
N PRO A 51 -22.05 1.64 1.07
CA PRO A 51 -21.59 2.70 0.16
C PRO A 51 -20.21 3.24 0.52
N ARG A 52 -19.89 3.31 1.82
CA ARG A 52 -18.58 3.69 2.34
C ARG A 52 -17.46 2.75 1.88
N VAL A 53 -17.68 1.43 1.93
CA VAL A 53 -16.73 0.43 1.42
C VAL A 53 -16.51 0.61 -0.09
N LEU A 54 -17.56 0.91 -0.85
CA LEU A 54 -17.44 1.20 -2.30
C LEU A 54 -16.62 2.47 -2.56
N GLN A 55 -16.84 3.53 -1.78
CA GLN A 55 -16.06 4.77 -1.88
C GLN A 55 -14.57 4.53 -1.58
N HIS A 56 -14.25 3.75 -0.53
CA HIS A 56 -12.87 3.40 -0.21
C HIS A 56 -12.20 2.60 -1.33
N LYS A 57 -12.91 1.66 -1.96
CA LYS A 57 -12.41 0.91 -3.13
C LYS A 57 -12.13 1.84 -4.32
N ARG A 58 -13.05 2.76 -4.63
CA ARG A 58 -12.87 3.77 -5.70
C ARG A 58 -11.64 4.64 -5.43
N ARG A 59 -11.49 5.15 -4.21
CA ARG A 59 -10.33 5.96 -3.80
C ARG A 59 -9.02 5.19 -3.97
N ARG A 60 -8.96 3.92 -3.56
CA ARG A 60 -7.76 3.09 -3.70
C ARG A 60 -7.31 2.97 -5.16
N ILE A 61 -8.25 2.73 -6.07
CA ILE A 61 -7.96 2.63 -7.50
C ILE A 61 -7.51 3.98 -8.06
N ALA A 62 -8.16 5.08 -7.66
CA ALA A 62 -7.80 6.42 -8.10
C ALA A 62 -6.36 6.80 -7.68
N LEU A 63 -5.96 6.52 -6.44
CA LEU A 63 -4.61 6.79 -5.96
C LEU A 63 -3.55 5.99 -6.73
N LYS A 64 -3.82 4.70 -6.99
CA LYS A 64 -2.91 3.88 -7.81
C LYS A 64 -2.72 4.48 -9.21
N LYS A 65 -3.80 4.90 -9.86
CA LYS A 65 -3.74 5.55 -11.18
C LYS A 65 -2.97 6.87 -11.13
N GLN A 66 -3.19 7.69 -10.11
CA GLN A 66 -2.47 8.95 -9.92
C GLN A 66 -0.96 8.73 -9.76
N HIS A 67 -0.55 7.76 -8.94
CA HIS A 67 0.87 7.45 -8.75
C HIS A 67 1.53 6.95 -10.04
N THR A 68 0.87 6.06 -10.79
CA THR A 68 1.41 5.59 -12.07
C THR A 68 1.52 6.71 -13.11
N LYS A 69 0.55 7.63 -13.12
CA LYS A 69 0.57 8.79 -14.02
C LYS A 69 1.75 9.70 -13.68
N LYS A 70 1.91 10.05 -12.41
CA LYS A 70 3.02 10.88 -11.90
C LYS A 70 4.38 10.30 -12.31
N ASN A 71 4.62 9.02 -12.02
CA ASN A 71 5.89 8.37 -12.35
C ASN A 71 6.17 8.35 -13.87
N LYS A 72 5.13 8.18 -14.69
CA LYS A 72 5.26 8.21 -16.16
C LYS A 72 5.62 9.62 -16.66
N GLU A 73 5.01 10.65 -16.08
CA GLU A 73 5.29 12.05 -16.41
C GLU A 73 6.71 12.43 -16.01
N GLU A 74 7.13 12.12 -14.78
CA GLU A 74 8.50 12.36 -14.30
C GLU A 74 9.57 11.67 -15.16
N ALA A 75 9.33 10.40 -15.54
CA ALA A 75 10.23 9.67 -16.42
C ALA A 75 10.34 10.33 -17.81
N ALA A 76 9.22 10.80 -18.36
CA ALA A 76 9.20 11.50 -19.65
C ALA A 76 9.92 12.84 -19.58
N GLU A 77 9.77 13.60 -18.49
CA GLU A 77 10.50 14.84 -18.27
C GLU A 77 12.00 14.62 -18.15
N TYR A 78 12.42 13.61 -17.38
CA TYR A 78 13.81 13.25 -17.24
C TYR A 78 14.44 12.81 -18.57
N ALA A 79 13.73 12.01 -19.36
CA ALA A 79 14.19 11.59 -20.69
C ALA A 79 14.43 12.79 -21.63
N LYS A 80 13.53 13.80 -21.61
CA LYS A 80 13.70 15.04 -22.37
C LYS A 80 14.94 15.81 -21.93
N LEU A 81 15.16 15.96 -20.62
CA LEU A 81 16.33 16.63 -20.07
C LEU A 81 17.63 15.91 -20.49
N LEU A 82 17.63 14.59 -20.41
CA LEU A 82 18.79 13.77 -20.77
C LEU A 82 19.11 13.88 -22.26
N ALA A 83 18.10 13.84 -23.14
CA ALA A 83 18.28 14.04 -24.57
C ALA A 83 18.90 15.41 -24.88
N LYS A 84 18.45 16.47 -24.20
CA LYS A 84 19.02 17.83 -24.33
C LYS A 84 20.50 17.84 -23.93
N ARG A 85 20.85 17.28 -22.76
CA ARG A 85 22.24 17.26 -22.28
C ARG A 85 23.17 16.44 -23.19
N MET A 86 22.70 15.31 -23.72
CA MET A 86 23.48 14.50 -24.66
C MET A 86 23.71 15.23 -25.99
N LYS A 87 22.71 15.96 -26.49
CA LYS A 87 22.84 16.77 -27.70
C LYS A 87 23.87 17.88 -27.52
N GLU A 88 23.76 18.65 -26.43
CA GLU A 88 24.72 19.71 -26.09
C GLU A 88 26.15 19.18 -25.96
N ALA A 89 26.34 18.04 -25.29
CA ALA A 89 27.65 17.41 -25.16
C ALA A 89 28.22 16.94 -26.51
N LYS A 90 27.38 16.39 -27.39
CA LYS A 90 27.77 15.96 -28.74
C LYS A 90 28.19 17.16 -29.60
N GLU A 91 27.44 18.25 -29.56
CA GLU A 91 27.73 19.49 -30.29
C GLU A 91 29.06 20.10 -29.81
N LYS A 92 29.29 20.19 -28.49
CA LYS A 92 30.57 20.64 -27.92
C LYS A 92 31.75 19.78 -28.40
N ARG A 93 31.59 18.46 -28.42
CA ARG A 93 32.63 17.54 -28.92
C ARG A 93 32.89 17.77 -30.42
N GLN A 94 31.85 17.95 -31.22
CA GLN A 94 31.99 18.24 -32.65
C GLN A 94 32.69 19.57 -32.90
N GLU A 95 32.38 20.60 -32.11
CA GLU A 95 33.04 21.91 -32.19
C GLU A 95 34.53 21.82 -31.89
N GLN A 96 34.92 21.07 -30.84
CA GLN A 96 36.33 20.84 -30.52
C GLN A 96 37.05 20.09 -31.65
N ILE A 97 36.42 19.08 -32.25
CA ILE A 97 36.98 18.35 -33.39
C ILE A 97 37.13 19.27 -34.60
N ALA A 98 36.13 20.09 -34.89
CA ALA A 98 36.17 21.06 -35.98
C ALA A 98 37.29 22.10 -35.77
N LYS A 99 37.44 22.61 -34.54
CA LYS A 99 38.54 23.50 -34.16
C LYS A 99 39.90 22.84 -34.36
N ARG A 100 40.07 21.59 -33.92
CA ARG A 100 41.31 20.82 -34.13
C ARG A 100 41.63 20.64 -35.63
N ARG A 101 40.64 20.27 -36.44
CA ARG A 101 40.81 20.11 -37.90
C ARG A 101 41.25 21.43 -38.56
N ARG A 102 40.61 22.55 -38.22
CA ARG A 102 40.97 23.89 -38.72
C ARG A 102 42.41 24.27 -38.37
N LEU A 103 42.83 24.02 -37.12
CA LEU A 103 44.20 24.31 -36.68
C LEU A 103 45.23 23.44 -37.42
N SER A 104 44.93 22.15 -37.63
CA SER A 104 45.80 21.25 -38.39
C SER A 104 45.95 21.67 -39.85
N SER A 105 44.88 22.09 -40.52
CA SER A 105 44.96 22.55 -41.92
C SER A 105 45.77 23.84 -42.06
N LEU A 106 45.57 24.81 -41.16
CA LEU A 106 46.35 26.06 -41.16
C LEU A 106 47.85 25.81 -40.98
N ARG A 107 48.21 24.89 -40.09
CA ARG A 107 49.60 24.49 -39.86
C ARG A 107 50.23 23.81 -41.09
N ALA A 108 49.47 22.99 -41.80
CA ALA A 108 49.97 22.35 -43.02
C ALA A 108 50.25 23.38 -44.13
N SER A 109 49.39 24.39 -44.30
CA SER A 109 49.62 25.47 -45.25
C SER A 109 50.86 26.32 -44.93
N THR A 110 51.08 26.68 -43.67
CA THR A 110 52.25 27.50 -43.27
C THR A 110 53.57 26.74 -43.45
N SER A 111 53.60 25.45 -43.13
CA SER A 111 54.80 24.62 -43.37
C SER A 111 55.16 24.48 -44.86
N LYS A 112 54.16 24.54 -45.75
CA LYS A 112 54.37 24.44 -47.20
C LYS A 112 54.96 25.73 -47.77
N SER A 113 54.50 26.90 -47.29
CA SER A 113 55.07 28.18 -47.69
C SER A 113 56.50 28.36 -47.19
N GLU A 114 56.81 27.97 -45.94
CA GLU A 114 58.16 28.06 -45.38
C GLU A 114 59.16 27.12 -46.08
N SER A 115 58.70 25.92 -46.49
CA SER A 115 59.50 24.98 -47.28
C SER A 115 59.79 25.47 -48.69
N SER A 116 58.96 26.34 -49.27
CA SER A 116 59.13 26.84 -50.63
C SER A 116 60.00 28.11 -50.70
N GLN A 117 60.38 28.67 -49.55
CA GLN A 117 61.25 29.85 -49.44
C GLN A 117 62.70 29.51 -49.06
N LYS A 118 63.05 28.22 -48.98
CA LYS A 118 64.42 27.71 -48.82
C LYS A 118 64.86 27.03 -50.11
#